data_AF-A0A1A8KL53-F1
#
_entry.id   AF-A0A1A8KL53-F1
#
_cell.length_a   1.000
_cell.length_b   1.000
_cell.length_c   1.000
_cell.angle_alpha   90.00
_cell.angle_beta   90.00
_cell.angle_gamma   90.00
#
_symmetry.space_group_name_H-M   'P 1'
#
loop_
_entity.id
_entity.type
_entity.pdbx_description
1 polymer ?
#
loop_
_entity_poly.entity_id
_entity_poly.type
_entity_poly.pdbx_seq_one_letter_code
_entity_poly.pdbx_strand_id
1 'polypeptide(L)' 'LLDPVWSCPLCRGMCNCSLCRKKEGRCATGILVGLARYNGHDSVHEYLESIQKELQ' A
#
# COMPACT_ATOMS: atom_id res chain seq x y z
N LEU A 1 25.20 5.57 -3.04
CA LEU A 1 24.37 4.89 -2.02
C LEU A 1 23.02 5.60 -1.95
N LEU A 2 21.92 4.89 -1.69
CA LEU A 2 20.65 5.55 -1.36
C LEU A 2 20.78 6.28 -0.03
N ASP A 3 20.24 7.49 0.05
CA ASP A 3 20.15 8.27 1.27
C ASP A 3 19.40 7.46 2.37
N PRO A 4 19.99 7.24 3.56
CA PRO A 4 19.37 6.47 4.64
C PRO A 4 18.11 7.13 5.23
N VAL A 5 17.90 8.43 5.02
CA VAL A 5 16.65 9.12 5.42
C VAL A 5 15.65 9.24 4.26
N TRP A 6 15.94 8.63 3.11
CA TRP A 6 15.05 8.69 1.95
C TRP A 6 13.69 8.06 2.28
N SER A 7 12.68 8.91 2.35
CA SER A 7 11.28 8.50 2.39
C SER A 7 10.64 8.79 1.05
N CYS A 8 9.81 7.86 0.56
CA CYS A 8 9.09 8.10 -0.70
C CYS A 8 8.20 9.35 -0.58
N PRO A 9 8.41 10.38 -1.40
CA PRO A 9 7.65 11.63 -1.30
C PRO A 9 6.16 11.43 -1.64
N LEU A 10 5.84 10.43 -2.46
CA LEU A 10 4.47 10.06 -2.82
C LEU A 10 3.77 9.27 -1.71
N CYS A 11 4.53 8.59 -0.87
CA CYS A 11 4.03 7.51 -0.03
C CYS A 11 4.09 7.82 1.47
N ARG A 12 5.00 8.71 1.88
CA ARG A 12 5.17 9.19 3.26
C ARG A 12 5.22 8.08 4.32
N GLY A 13 5.83 6.95 4.00
CA GLY A 13 5.98 5.81 4.92
C GLY A 13 4.82 4.80 4.94
N MET A 14 3.67 5.09 4.31
CA MET A 14 2.53 4.16 4.20
C MET A 14 2.45 3.54 2.81
N CYS A 15 3.58 3.00 2.33
CA CYS A 15 3.78 2.82 0.91
C CYS A 15 3.00 1.65 0.29
N ASN A 16 2.23 2.00 -0.75
CA ASN A 16 1.52 1.08 -1.64
C ASN A 16 1.94 1.23 -3.12
N CYS A 17 2.90 2.11 -3.42
CA CYS A 17 3.30 2.42 -4.79
C CYS A 17 4.18 1.31 -5.39
N SER A 18 4.16 1.19 -6.71
CA SER A 18 4.95 0.17 -7.42
C SER A 18 6.45 0.28 -7.21
N LEU A 19 6.98 1.50 -7.03
CA LEU A 19 8.41 1.73 -6.87
C LEU A 19 8.96 1.16 -5.56
N CYS A 20 8.42 1.55 -4.41
CA CYS A 20 8.95 1.09 -3.12
C CYS A 20 8.59 -0.36 -2.86
N ARG A 21 7.37 -0.80 -3.22
CA ARG A 21 6.98 -2.21 -3.11
C ARG A 21 7.95 -3.09 -3.90
N LYS A 22 8.33 -2.70 -5.12
CA LYS A 22 9.35 -3.43 -5.91
C LYS A 22 10.72 -3.46 -5.24
N LYS A 23 11.17 -2.37 -4.62
CA LYS A 23 12.43 -2.34 -3.83
C LYS A 23 12.38 -3.31 -2.64
N GLU A 24 11.21 -3.50 -2.05
CA GLU A 24 10.97 -4.44 -0.95
C GLU A 24 10.69 -5.88 -1.42
N GLY A 25 10.74 -6.17 -2.73
CA GLY A 25 10.42 -7.49 -3.27
C GLY A 25 8.93 -7.84 -3.25
N ARG A 26 8.04 -6.83 -3.17
CA ARG A 26 6.59 -6.96 -3.10
C ARG A 26 5.93 -6.46 -4.40
N CYS A 27 4.83 -7.09 -4.82
CA CYS A 27 4.00 -6.60 -5.95
C CYS A 27 3.37 -5.24 -5.62
N ALA A 28 2.99 -4.37 -6.55
CA ALA A 28 2.24 -3.14 -6.20
C ALA A 28 0.80 -3.45 -5.69
N THR A 29 0.16 -2.58 -4.90
CA THR A 29 -1.27 -2.77 -4.53
C THR A 29 -2.26 -2.04 -5.43
N GLY A 30 -1.79 -1.26 -6.41
CA GLY A 30 -2.68 -0.49 -7.30
C GLY A 30 -3.76 -1.35 -7.96
N ILE A 31 -3.49 -2.65 -8.18
CA ILE A 31 -4.45 -3.62 -8.71
C ILE A 31 -5.67 -3.85 -7.78
N LEU A 32 -5.51 -3.62 -6.48
CA LEU A 32 -6.57 -3.80 -5.48
C LEU A 32 -7.52 -2.62 -5.39
N VAL A 33 -7.27 -1.50 -6.08
CA VAL A 33 -8.12 -0.30 -5.99
C VAL A 33 -9.57 -0.59 -6.38
N GLY A 34 -9.78 -1.38 -7.43
CA GLY A 34 -11.13 -1.79 -7.84
C GLY A 34 -11.82 -2.64 -6.78
N LEU A 35 -11.09 -3.57 -6.16
CA LEU A 35 -11.61 -4.43 -5.10
C LEU A 35 -11.93 -3.64 -3.83
N ALA A 36 -11.08 -2.69 -3.43
CA ALA A 36 -11.31 -1.83 -2.27
C ALA A 36 -12.60 -1.02 -2.43
N ARG A 37 -12.78 -0.37 -3.59
CA ARG A 37 -13.99 0.39 -3.90
C ARG A 37 -15.24 -0.47 -3.96
N TYR A 38 -15.13 -1.67 -4.53
CA TYR A 38 -16.24 -2.63 -4.57
C TYR A 38 -16.70 -3.02 -3.15
N ASN A 39 -15.77 -3.11 -2.20
CA ASN A 39 -16.06 -3.40 -0.79
C ASN A 39 -16.39 -2.13 0.04
N GLY A 40 -16.58 -0.97 -0.60
CA GLY A 40 -17.01 0.26 0.09
C GLY A 40 -15.90 1.03 0.81
N HIS A 41 -14.63 0.80 0.45
CA HIS A 41 -13.49 1.54 1.00
C HIS A 41 -12.98 2.61 0.04
N ASP A 42 -12.57 3.76 0.59
CA ASP A 42 -12.04 4.89 -0.18
C ASP A 42 -10.59 4.65 -0.62
N SER A 43 -9.86 3.81 0.12
CA SER A 43 -8.47 3.48 -0.16
C SER A 43 -8.17 1.99 0.02
N VAL A 44 -7.15 1.51 -0.72
CA VAL A 44 -6.62 0.15 -0.52
C VAL A 44 -6.06 -0.04 0.88
N HIS A 45 -5.56 1.03 1.50
CA HIS A 45 -5.05 0.97 2.86
C HIS A 45 -6.15 0.62 3.86
N GLU A 46 -7.27 1.36 3.84
CA GLU A 46 -8.44 1.07 4.68
C GLU A 46 -9.01 -0.33 4.44
N TYR A 47 -9.06 -0.75 3.17
CA TYR A 47 -9.53 -2.11 2.83
C TYR A 47 -8.62 -3.20 3.41
N LEU A 48 -7.30 -3.02 3.36
CA LEU A 48 -6.37 -3.99 3.94
C LEU A 48 -6.46 -4.01 5.47
N GLU A 49 -6.68 -2.85 6.11
CA GLU A 49 -6.88 -2.79 7.57
C GLU A 49 -8.17 -3.47 8.02
N SER A 50 -9.27 -3.38 7.26
CA SER A 50 -10.52 -4.09 7.60
C SER A 50 -10.32 -5.60 7.54
N ILE A 51 -9.72 -6.11 6.47
CA ILE A 51 -9.38 -7.53 6.34
C ILE A 51 -8.48 -7.99 7.50
N GLN A 52 -7.47 -7.20 7.86
CA GLN A 52 -6.56 -7.58 8.94
C GLN A 52 -7.29 -7.69 10.28
N LYS A 53 -8.26 -6.80 10.56
CA LYS A 53 -9.10 -6.87 11.77
C LYS A 53 -10.03 -8.08 11.76
N GLU A 54 -10.52 -8.51 10.60
CA GLU A 54 -11.37 -9.70 10.46
C GLU A 54 -10.61 -11.01 10.66
N LEU A 55 -9.30 -11.03 10.35
CA LEU A 55 -8.44 -12.21 10.49
C LEU A 55 -7.83 -12.39 11.89
N GLN A 56 -8.02 -11.41 12.78
CA GLN A 56 -7.60 -11.45 14.19
C GLN A 56 -8.66 -12.11 15.06
#